data_AF-A0A4R1WQA0-F1
#
_entry.id   AF-A0A4R1WQA0-F1
#
_cell.length_a   1.000
_cell.length_b   1.000
_cell.length_c   1.000
_cell.angle_alpha   90.00
_cell.angle_beta   90.00
_cell.angle_gamma   90.00
#
_symmetry.space_group_name_H-M   'P 1'
#
loop_
_entity.id
_entity.type
_entity.pdbx_description
1 polymer ?
#
loop_
_entity_poly.entity_id
_entity_poly.type
_entity_poly.pdbx_seq_one_letter_code
_entity_poly.pdbx_strand_id
1 'polypeptide(L)'
;MAAFIAWVNQVGSALVDPGAPLGSSAVVSSEGVADGVADGPAGGYSILEADDLAAAAELLRDHPFVGRGGALQVSQAISPA
;
A
#
# COMPACT_ATOMS: atom_id res chain seq x y z
N MET A 1 -14.02 -3.83 -7.32
CA MET A 1 -14.52 -2.58 -6.73
C MET A 1 -15.34 -2.83 -5.46
N ALA A 2 -16.41 -3.63 -5.49
CA ALA A 2 -17.25 -3.89 -4.30
C ALA A 2 -16.47 -4.37 -3.06
N ALA A 3 -15.60 -5.37 -3.21
CA ALA A 3 -14.77 -5.87 -2.10
C ALA A 3 -13.82 -4.80 -1.53
N PHE A 4 -13.33 -3.89 -2.38
CA PHE A 4 -12.46 -2.80 -1.95
C PHE A 4 -13.22 -1.76 -1.15
N ILE A 5 -14.41 -1.35 -1.63
CA ILE A 5 -15.29 -0.44 -0.89
C ILE A 5 -15.70 -1.06 0.46
N ALA A 6 -15.98 -2.36 0.50
CA ALA A 6 -16.30 -3.05 1.75
C ALA A 6 -15.13 -3.02 2.75
N TRP A 7 -13.90 -3.29 2.29
CA TRP A 7 -12.70 -3.18 3.12
C TRP A 7 -12.45 -1.74 3.60
N VAL A 8 -12.58 -0.74 2.73
CA VAL A 8 -12.48 0.69 3.10
C VAL A 8 -13.46 1.02 4.23
N ASN A 9 -14.71 0.59 4.12
CA ASN A 9 -15.73 0.83 5.15
C ASN A 9 -15.43 0.08 6.45
N GLN A 10 -14.82 -1.11 6.39
CA GLN A 10 -14.42 -1.89 7.56
C GLN A 10 -13.27 -1.23 8.33
N VAL A 11 -12.26 -0.72 7.62
CA VAL A 11 -11.10 -0.04 8.24
C VAL A 11 -11.52 1.34 8.79
N GLY A 12 -12.44 2.02 8.09
CA GLY A 12 -13.05 3.25 8.58
C GLY A 12 -12.03 4.37 8.79
N SER A 13 -12.08 5.04 9.94
CA SER A 13 -11.26 6.22 10.24
C SER A 13 -9.76 5.95 10.30
N ALA A 14 -9.35 4.69 10.47
CA ALA A 14 -7.93 4.34 10.42
C ALA A 14 -7.35 4.48 9.00
N LEU A 15 -8.17 4.51 7.95
CA LEU A 15 -7.70 4.65 6.57
C LEU A 15 -7.54 6.14 6.21
N VAL A 16 -6.32 6.65 6.38
CA VAL A 16 -5.95 8.05 6.10
C VAL A 16 -6.01 8.34 4.61
N ASP A 17 -5.48 7.42 3.78
CA ASP A 17 -5.61 7.45 2.33
C ASP A 17 -6.02 6.04 1.86
N PRO A 18 -7.22 5.87 1.27
CA PRO A 18 -7.61 4.59 0.68
C PRO A 18 -6.65 4.15 -0.43
N GLY A 19 -5.94 5.12 -1.01
CA GLY A 19 -4.88 4.96 -1.97
C GLY A 19 -5.38 4.67 -3.37
N ALA A 20 -4.44 4.32 -4.24
CA ALA A 20 -4.69 4.19 -5.67
C ALA A 20 -3.78 3.13 -6.30
N PRO A 21 -4.22 2.50 -7.42
CA PRO A 21 -3.30 1.75 -8.27
C PRO A 21 -2.24 2.69 -8.87
N LEU A 22 -1.01 2.19 -8.99
CA LEU A 22 0.08 2.93 -9.63
C LEU A 22 0.09 2.68 -11.14
N GLY A 23 0.39 3.73 -11.90
CA GLY A 23 0.46 3.70 -13.36
C GLY A 23 1.87 3.46 -13.89
N SER A 24 2.17 4.00 -15.07
CA SER A 24 3.52 3.96 -15.66
C SER A 24 4.57 4.49 -14.68
N SER A 25 5.68 3.78 -14.59
CA SER A 25 6.77 4.09 -13.66
C SER A 25 8.05 4.42 -14.43
N ALA A 26 8.93 5.18 -13.77
CA ALA A 26 10.29 5.43 -14.21
C ALA A 26 11.24 5.21 -13.03
N VAL A 27 12.45 4.75 -13.32
CA VAL A 27 13.53 4.58 -12.35
C VAL A 27 14.47 5.78 -12.46
N VAL A 28 14.72 6.43 -11.33
CA VAL A 28 15.71 7.51 -11.21
C VAL A 28 16.85 7.01 -10.34
N SER A 29 18.07 7.05 -10.86
CA SER A 29 19.29 6.60 -10.17
C SER A 29 20.45 7.57 -10.41
N SER A 30 21.61 7.32 -9.79
CA SER A 30 22.83 8.07 -10.08
C SER A 30 23.33 7.90 -11.52
N GLU A 31 22.89 6.85 -12.22
CA GLU A 31 23.29 6.54 -13.59
C GLU A 31 22.37 7.19 -14.64
N GLY A 32 21.20 7.69 -14.22
CA GLY A 32 20.24 8.36 -15.09
C GLY A 32 18.79 8.00 -14.80
N VAL A 33 17.94 8.31 -15.78
CA VAL A 33 16.49 8.02 -15.77
C VAL A 33 16.19 6.95 -16.81
N ALA A 34 15.45 5.91 -16.42
CA ALA A 34 15.04 4.83 -17.29
C ALA A 34 13.54 4.53 -17.14
N ASP A 35 12.89 4.10 -18.20
CA ASP A 35 11.50 3.63 -18.14
C ASP A 35 11.41 2.30 -17.40
N GLY A 36 10.33 2.12 -16.63
CA GLY A 36 10.04 0.86 -15.93
C GLY A 36 10.03 1.02 -14.41
N VAL A 37 10.11 -0.13 -13.73
CA VAL A 37 10.00 -0.23 -12.28
C VAL A 37 11.35 -0.54 -11.66
N ALA A 38 11.64 0.07 -10.51
CA ALA A 38 12.76 -0.37 -9.69
C ALA A 38 12.45 -1.76 -9.10
N ASP A 39 13.45 -2.41 -8.51
CA ASP A 39 13.25 -3.69 -7.83
C ASP A 39 12.18 -3.54 -6.73
N GLY A 40 11.12 -4.35 -6.85
CA GLY A 40 9.99 -4.37 -5.93
C GLY A 40 8.91 -3.30 -6.18
N PRO A 41 8.18 -3.32 -7.32
CA PRO A 41 7.11 -2.36 -7.51
C PRO A 41 5.91 -2.68 -6.64
N ALA A 42 5.49 -1.69 -5.86
CA ALA A 42 4.12 -1.64 -5.38
C ALA A 42 3.21 -1.41 -6.61
N GLY A 43 2.18 -2.24 -6.79
CA GLY A 43 1.16 -2.02 -7.83
C GLY A 43 0.11 -0.96 -7.44
N GLY A 44 0.21 -0.45 -6.22
CA GLY A 44 -0.72 0.44 -5.57
C GLY A 44 -0.25 0.74 -4.16
N TYR A 45 -0.91 1.67 -3.50
CA TYR A 45 -0.63 2.02 -2.11
C TYR A 45 -1.93 2.24 -1.35
N SER A 46 -1.84 2.29 -0.02
CA SER A 46 -2.83 2.85 0.91
C SER A 46 -2.04 3.40 2.11
N ILE A 47 -2.57 4.42 2.79
CA ILE A 47 -2.00 4.96 4.03
C ILE A 47 -3.03 4.77 5.13
N LEU A 48 -2.61 4.17 6.24
CA LEU A 48 -3.45 3.93 7.40
C LEU A 48 -2.73 4.33 8.68
N GLU A 49 -3.50 4.64 9.71
CA GLU A 49 -3.04 4.91 11.06
C GLU A 49 -3.40 3.73 11.97
N ALA A 50 -2.43 3.30 12.78
CA ALA A 50 -2.58 2.23 13.74
C ALA A 50 -1.57 2.42 14.88
N ASP A 51 -1.85 1.82 16.05
CA ASP A 51 -0.99 1.95 17.24
C ASP A 51 0.42 1.36 17.01
N ASP A 52 0.50 0.28 16.23
CA ASP A 52 1.74 -0.39 15.87
C ASP A 52 1.63 -1.18 14.55
N LEU A 53 2.73 -1.82 14.15
CA LEU A 53 2.80 -2.61 12.92
C LEU A 53 1.89 -3.84 12.94
N ALA A 54 1.65 -4.45 14.11
CA ALA A 54 0.79 -5.62 14.22
C ALA A 54 -0.69 -5.22 14.06
N ALA A 55 -1.11 -4.12 14.68
CA ALA A 55 -2.43 -3.54 14.50
C ALA A 55 -2.68 -3.13 13.03
N ALA A 56 -1.67 -2.52 12.38
CA ALA A 56 -1.73 -2.22 10.95
C ALA A 56 -1.91 -3.48 10.08
N ALA A 57 -1.18 -4.55 10.39
CA ALA A 57 -1.28 -5.81 9.66
C ALA A 57 -2.66 -6.48 9.83
N GLU A 58 -3.25 -6.42 11.03
CA GLU A 58 -4.60 -6.93 11.27
C GLU A 58 -5.68 -6.15 10.50
N LEU A 59 -5.55 -4.83 10.32
CA LEU A 59 -6.47 -4.05 9.49
C LEU A 59 -6.39 -4.43 7.98
N LEU A 60 -5.28 -5.04 7.56
CA LEU A 60 -5.02 -5.41 6.18
C LEU A 60 -5.29 -6.88 5.86
N ARG A 61 -5.57 -7.73 6.87
CA ARG A 61 -5.79 -9.17 6.68
C ARG A 61 -6.91 -9.50 5.68
N ASP A 62 -7.96 -8.68 5.66
CA ASP A 62 -9.14 -8.86 4.81
C ASP A 62 -9.05 -8.00 3.53
N HIS A 63 -7.88 -7.41 3.25
CA HIS A 63 -7.72 -6.60 2.05
C HIS A 63 -7.96 -7.46 0.79
N PRO A 64 -8.74 -6.98 -0.20
CA PRO A 64 -9.16 -7.81 -1.34
C PRO A 64 -8.02 -8.35 -2.20
N PHE A 65 -6.84 -7.72 -2.16
CA PHE A 65 -5.65 -8.22 -2.86
C PHE A 65 -5.12 -9.50 -2.22
N VAL A 66 -5.18 -9.61 -0.88
CA VAL A 66 -4.77 -10.80 -0.13
C VAL A 66 -5.69 -11.97 -0.47
N GLY A 67 -7.01 -11.75 -0.50
CA GLY A 67 -8.00 -12.76 -0.89
C GLY A 67 -7.86 -13.27 -2.34
N ARG A 68 -7.04 -12.62 -3.18
CA ARG A 68 -6.71 -13.06 -4.55
C ARG A 68 -5.39 -13.81 -4.64
N GLY A 69 -4.76 -14.11 -3.50
CA GLY A 69 -3.43 -14.73 -3.42
C GLY A 69 -2.27 -13.73 -3.53
N GLY A 70 -2.55 -12.43 -3.47
CA GLY A 70 -1.53 -11.39 -3.41
C GLY A 70 -0.92 -11.25 -2.02
N ALA A 71 0.25 -10.61 -1.95
CA ALA A 71 0.89 -10.23 -0.70
C ALA A 71 0.98 -8.71 -0.61
N LEU A 72 0.78 -8.16 0.59
CA LEU A 72 1.00 -6.75 0.88
C LEU A 72 2.28 -6.60 1.70
N GLN A 73 3.09 -5.60 1.37
CA GLN A 73 4.17 -5.14 2.22
C GLN A 73 3.65 -4.00 3.10
N VAL A 74 3.85 -4.11 4.41
CA VAL A 74 3.45 -3.08 5.38
C VAL A 74 4.71 -2.50 5.99
N SER A 75 4.87 -1.19 5.84
CA SER A 75 6.03 -0.45 6.34
C SER A 75 5.54 0.72 7.18
N GLN A 76 6.11 0.90 8.36
CA GLN A 76 5.85 2.09 9.17
C GLN A 76 6.49 3.30 8.50
N ALA A 77 5.72 4.39 8.36
CA ALA A 77 6.29 5.68 8.00
C ALA A 77 7.12 6.23 9.16
N ILE A 78 8.36 6.61 8.88
CA ILE A 78 9.31 7.13 9.87
C ILE A 78 9.66 8.55 9.46
N SER A 79 9.55 9.51 10.37
CA SER A 79 10.02 10.87 10.10
C SER A 79 11.52 10.85 9.86
N PRO A 80 12.04 11.55 8.83
CA PRO A 80 13.46 11.86 8.80
C PRO A 80 13.81 12.67 10.06
N ALA A 81 14.90 12.29 10.72
CA ALA A 81 15.46 13.03 11.85
C ALA A 81 16.18 14.29 11.38
#